data_AF-A0A9P6LXR3-F1
#
_entry.id   AF-A0A9P6LXR3-F1
#
_cell.length_a   1.000
_cell.length_b   1.000
_cell.length_c   1.000
_cell.angle_alpha   90.00
_cell.angle_beta   90.00
_cell.angle_gamma   90.00
#
_symmetry.space_group_name_H-M   'P 1'
#
loop_
_entity.id
_entity.type
_entity.pdbx_description
1 polymer ?
#
loop_
_entity_poly.entity_id
_entity_poly.type
_entity_poly.pdbx_seq_one_letter_code
_entity_poly.pdbx_strand_id
1 'polypeptide(L)'
;MYKRDKYILPDSKSESWYRENVWIVFHELLNAEEAIQYAPEHHSRASGQRKNGKRKSPQEKQQVGRKTDGVIMCMSPELELGAMEMAKAGPNSTKALEDTLKLAKTMKDQFDKICDSSAISIDRILAASSSLSSSDLNRPPLTTFGLLIAGGTISFYTLQHRRGRFYQLSCQGTATLPSVWMANGRNTKMILSVLSFLLCFRRQAMAMAAMIGDLTDVDFRLPPPPGTALRAKLPSTIITPASSPRLRPTTTTTA
;
A
#
# COMPACT_ATOMS: atom_id res chain seq x y z
N MET A 1 -13.52 -24.14 21.99
CA MET A 1 -14.89 -24.68 22.10
C MET A 1 -15.84 -23.49 22.15
N TYR A 2 -16.62 -23.25 21.09
CA TYR A 2 -17.63 -22.19 21.07
C TYR A 2 -18.75 -22.58 22.05
N LYS A 3 -19.06 -21.75 23.05
CA LYS A 3 -20.22 -21.98 23.93
C LYS A 3 -21.48 -21.59 23.14
N ARG A 4 -22.50 -22.45 23.19
CA ARG A 4 -23.70 -22.45 22.32
C ARG A 4 -24.44 -21.10 22.19
N ASP A 5 -24.26 -20.15 23.10
CA ASP A 5 -24.98 -18.86 23.10
C ASP A 5 -24.08 -17.61 23.00
N LYS A 6 -22.76 -17.79 22.79
CA LYS A 6 -21.80 -16.68 22.67
C LYS A 6 -20.69 -17.02 21.67
N TYR A 7 -20.64 -16.33 20.52
CA TYR A 7 -19.46 -16.39 19.66
C TYR A 7 -18.42 -15.39 20.17
N ILE A 8 -17.58 -15.84 21.09
CA ILE A 8 -16.48 -15.04 21.64
C ILE A 8 -15.33 -15.09 20.65
N LEU A 9 -14.85 -13.91 20.20
CA LEU A 9 -13.62 -13.84 19.42
C LEU A 9 -12.45 -14.17 20.34
N PRO A 10 -11.61 -15.16 19.99
CA PRO A 10 -10.61 -15.65 20.91
C PRO A 10 -9.33 -14.78 20.91
N ASP A 11 -9.12 -14.02 21.98
CA ASP A 11 -7.95 -13.12 22.15
C ASP A 11 -6.58 -13.84 22.07
N SER A 12 -6.55 -15.16 22.22
CA SER A 12 -5.33 -15.98 22.24
C SER A 12 -4.99 -16.67 20.91
N LYS A 13 -5.77 -16.44 19.85
CA LYS A 13 -5.51 -17.09 18.55
C LYS A 13 -4.37 -16.44 17.79
N SER A 14 -3.74 -17.24 16.93
CA SER A 14 -2.68 -16.79 16.05
C SER A 14 -3.21 -15.82 14.98
N GLU A 15 -2.30 -15.04 14.42
CA GLU A 15 -2.54 -14.14 13.28
C GLU A 15 -3.19 -14.87 12.09
N SER A 16 -2.68 -16.06 11.75
CA SER A 16 -3.24 -16.91 10.69
C SER A 16 -4.71 -17.27 10.95
N TRP A 17 -5.09 -17.51 12.21
CA TRP A 17 -6.48 -17.83 12.54
C TRP A 17 -7.41 -16.64 12.27
N TYR A 18 -7.05 -15.43 12.72
CA TYR A 18 -7.85 -14.23 12.45
C TYR A 18 -7.91 -13.93 10.95
N ARG A 19 -6.80 -14.09 10.24
CA ARG A 19 -6.75 -13.96 8.78
C ARG A 19 -7.73 -14.90 8.09
N GLU A 20 -7.72 -16.18 8.45
CA GLU A 20 -8.49 -17.24 7.79
C GLU A 20 -9.96 -17.27 8.20
N ASN A 21 -10.29 -16.85 9.42
CA ASN A 21 -11.64 -17.03 9.98
C ASN A 21 -12.43 -15.72 10.12
N VAL A 22 -11.74 -14.58 10.16
CA VAL A 22 -12.38 -13.27 10.37
C VAL A 22 -12.15 -12.37 9.16
N TRP A 23 -10.90 -12.21 8.75
CA TRP A 23 -10.52 -11.26 7.71
C TRP A 23 -10.52 -11.86 6.29
N ILE A 24 -10.92 -13.12 6.13
CA ILE A 24 -11.05 -13.76 4.81
C ILE A 24 -12.02 -13.01 3.89
N VAL A 25 -13.08 -12.41 4.46
CA VAL A 25 -14.02 -11.55 3.73
C VAL A 25 -13.35 -10.38 3.01
N PHE A 26 -12.20 -9.93 3.52
CA PHE A 26 -11.44 -8.84 2.89
C PHE A 26 -10.88 -9.26 1.52
N HIS A 27 -10.42 -10.51 1.42
CA HIS A 27 -9.91 -11.08 0.18
C HIS A 27 -11.01 -11.11 -0.90
N GLU A 28 -12.18 -11.63 -0.52
CA GLU A 28 -13.35 -11.71 -1.40
C GLU A 28 -13.83 -10.31 -1.81
N LEU A 29 -13.88 -9.38 -0.86
CA LEU A 29 -14.34 -8.02 -1.10
C LEU A 29 -13.47 -7.27 -2.12
N LEU A 30 -12.14 -7.41 -2.03
CA LEU A 30 -11.23 -6.74 -2.95
C LEU A 30 -11.16 -7.39 -4.32
N ASN A 31 -11.30 -8.71 -4.42
CA ASN A 31 -11.21 -9.45 -5.69
C ASN A 31 -12.53 -9.55 -6.44
N ALA A 32 -13.59 -8.89 -5.98
CA ALA A 32 -14.90 -8.92 -6.62
C ALA A 32 -14.98 -8.15 -7.96
N GLU A 33 -13.94 -7.40 -8.35
CA GLU A 33 -13.90 -6.62 -9.59
C GLU A 33 -12.53 -6.68 -10.27
N GLU A 34 -12.51 -6.49 -11.59
CA GLU A 34 -11.29 -6.64 -12.42
C GLU A 34 -10.31 -5.47 -12.29
N ALA A 35 -10.73 -4.30 -11.81
CA ALA A 35 -9.87 -3.11 -11.77
C ALA A 35 -8.75 -3.20 -10.71
N ILE A 36 -9.02 -3.90 -9.60
CA ILE A 36 -8.08 -4.10 -8.50
C ILE A 36 -7.97 -5.57 -8.13
N GLN A 37 -6.78 -5.99 -7.71
CA GLN A 37 -6.53 -7.33 -7.21
C GLN A 37 -5.83 -7.28 -5.86
N TYR A 38 -6.26 -8.12 -4.94
CA TYR A 38 -5.55 -8.44 -3.72
C TYR A 38 -4.65 -9.65 -3.93
N ALA A 39 -3.37 -9.48 -3.63
CA ALA A 39 -2.37 -10.55 -3.64
C ALA A 39 -1.94 -10.88 -2.19
N PRO A 40 -2.35 -12.03 -1.63
CA PRO A 40 -1.94 -12.46 -0.29
C PRO A 40 -0.44 -12.78 -0.23
N GLU A 41 0.18 -12.51 0.92
CA GLU A 41 1.57 -12.86 1.24
C GLU A 41 2.61 -12.45 0.19
N HIS A 42 2.39 -11.31 -0.47
CA HIS A 42 3.19 -10.88 -1.60
C HIS A 42 4.40 -10.03 -1.17
N HIS A 43 5.48 -10.08 -1.96
CA HIS A 43 6.58 -9.12 -1.84
C HIS A 43 6.30 -7.86 -2.64
N SER A 44 6.39 -6.67 -2.03
CA SER A 44 6.19 -5.42 -2.77
C SER A 44 7.21 -5.26 -3.89
N ARG A 45 6.73 -5.27 -5.14
CA ARG A 45 7.46 -4.96 -6.37
C ARG A 45 8.06 -3.57 -6.28
N ALA A 46 7.33 -2.58 -5.78
CA ALA A 46 7.82 -1.21 -5.64
C ALA A 46 9.01 -1.13 -4.68
N SER A 47 8.93 -1.81 -3.53
CA SER A 47 10.06 -1.95 -2.61
C SER A 47 11.27 -2.63 -3.25
N GLY A 48 11.04 -3.68 -4.05
CA GLY A 48 12.08 -4.39 -4.79
C GLY A 48 12.75 -3.49 -5.82
N GLN A 49 11.96 -2.77 -6.62
CA GLN A 49 12.46 -1.83 -7.62
C GLN A 49 13.32 -0.73 -6.99
N ARG A 50 12.89 -0.13 -5.87
CA ARG A 50 13.71 0.86 -5.15
C ARG A 50 15.05 0.28 -4.71
N LYS A 51 15.06 -0.92 -4.12
CA LYS A 51 16.30 -1.59 -3.66
C LYS A 51 17.25 -1.88 -4.81
N ASN A 52 16.73 -2.25 -5.98
CA ASN A 52 17.52 -2.61 -7.16
C ASN A 52 17.75 -1.43 -8.12
N GLY A 53 17.20 -0.24 -7.85
CA GLY A 53 17.28 0.91 -8.76
C GLY A 53 18.69 1.46 -8.98
N LYS A 54 19.68 1.02 -8.17
CA LYS A 54 21.11 1.36 -8.31
C LYS A 54 21.96 0.21 -8.85
N ARG A 55 21.36 -0.92 -9.19
CA ARG A 55 22.07 -2.09 -9.69
C ARG A 55 22.75 -1.74 -11.01
N LYS A 56 24.06 -1.93 -11.10
CA LYS A 56 24.84 -1.54 -12.30
C LYS A 56 25.07 -2.71 -13.25
N SER A 57 24.92 -3.94 -12.75
CA SER A 57 25.19 -5.14 -13.52
C SER A 57 24.17 -6.27 -13.25
N PRO A 58 23.86 -7.12 -14.24
CA PRO A 58 23.02 -8.30 -14.06
C PRO A 58 23.59 -9.34 -13.09
N GLN A 59 24.92 -9.36 -12.88
CA GLN A 59 25.61 -10.26 -11.95
C GLN A 59 25.37 -9.89 -10.47
N GLU A 60 24.97 -8.65 -10.18
CA GLU A 60 24.59 -8.25 -8.82
C GLU A 60 23.29 -8.96 -8.39
N LYS A 61 23.34 -9.62 -7.22
CA LYS A 61 22.19 -10.33 -6.64
C LYS A 61 20.99 -9.40 -6.49
N GLN A 62 19.87 -9.79 -7.08
CA GLN A 62 18.62 -9.05 -6.97
C GLN A 62 18.08 -9.10 -5.54
N GLN A 63 17.73 -7.94 -4.99
CA GLN A 63 17.11 -7.84 -3.68
C GLN A 63 15.59 -7.95 -3.79
N VAL A 64 14.99 -8.80 -2.96
CA VAL A 64 13.53 -8.92 -2.89
C VAL A 64 12.92 -7.74 -2.14
N GLY A 65 11.71 -7.36 -2.50
CA GLY A 65 10.90 -6.35 -1.80
C GLY A 65 10.59 -6.71 -0.35
N ARG A 66 9.87 -5.84 0.36
CA ARG A 66 9.34 -6.18 1.69
C ARG A 66 8.22 -7.20 1.50
N LYS A 67 8.23 -8.31 2.26
CA LYS A 67 7.09 -9.22 2.34
C LYS A 67 5.99 -8.51 3.13
N THR A 68 4.79 -8.38 2.57
CA THR A 68 3.61 -7.90 3.29
C THR A 68 2.58 -9.02 3.36
N ASP A 69 1.60 -8.90 4.25
CA ASP A 69 0.53 -9.91 4.37
C ASP A 69 -0.48 -9.80 3.23
N GLY A 70 -0.56 -8.62 2.62
CA GLY A 70 -1.25 -8.40 1.36
C GLY A 70 -0.72 -7.20 0.59
N VAL A 71 -0.88 -7.23 -0.72
CA VAL A 71 -0.69 -6.09 -1.63
C VAL A 71 -1.97 -5.88 -2.42
N ILE A 72 -2.33 -4.61 -2.61
CA ILE A 72 -3.45 -4.22 -3.47
C ILE A 72 -2.85 -3.71 -4.76
N MET A 73 -3.24 -4.30 -5.87
CA MET A 73 -2.74 -4.01 -7.20
C MET A 73 -3.84 -3.38 -8.03
N CYS A 74 -3.50 -2.40 -8.84
CA CYS A 74 -4.25 -2.04 -10.03
C CYS A 74 -3.87 -3.05 -11.12
N MET A 75 -4.86 -3.57 -11.85
CA MET A 75 -4.60 -4.55 -12.91
C MET A 75 -4.11 -3.88 -14.19
N SER A 76 -4.63 -2.68 -14.48
CA SER A 76 -4.21 -1.89 -15.64
C SER A 76 -4.14 -0.42 -15.24
N PRO A 77 -2.93 0.15 -15.07
CA PRO A 77 -1.62 -0.47 -15.22
C PRO A 77 -1.27 -1.37 -14.01
N GLU A 78 -0.42 -2.38 -14.20
CA GLU A 78 0.07 -3.26 -13.12
C GLU A 78 0.91 -2.50 -12.07
N LEU A 79 0.25 -1.77 -11.17
CA LEU A 79 0.86 -0.95 -10.12
C LEU A 79 0.31 -1.30 -8.75
N GLU A 80 1.17 -1.24 -7.74
CA GLU A 80 0.78 -1.46 -6.36
C GLU A 80 0.12 -0.20 -5.79
N LEU A 81 -1.17 -0.28 -5.45
CA LEU A 81 -1.97 0.82 -4.87
C LEU A 81 -1.93 0.86 -3.35
N GLY A 82 -1.55 -0.24 -2.72
CA GLY A 82 -1.53 -0.32 -1.27
C GLY A 82 -0.97 -1.63 -0.73
N ALA A 83 -0.90 -1.70 0.59
CA ALA A 83 -0.40 -2.86 1.32
C ALA A 83 -1.23 -3.13 2.58
N MET A 84 -1.11 -4.36 3.07
CA MET A 84 -1.75 -4.81 4.31
C MET A 84 -0.73 -5.51 5.20
N GLU A 85 -0.84 -5.27 6.50
CA GLU A 85 -0.05 -5.92 7.56
C GLU A 85 -0.98 -6.40 8.68
N MET A 86 -0.69 -7.57 9.23
CA MET A 86 -1.42 -8.19 10.34
C MET A 86 -0.53 -8.30 11.59
N ALA A 87 -0.88 -7.56 12.64
CA ALA A 87 -0.26 -7.64 13.94
C ALA A 87 -0.93 -8.71 14.81
N LYS A 88 -0.11 -9.55 15.44
CA LYS A 88 -0.51 -10.69 16.28
C LYS A 88 -1.04 -10.30 17.67
N ALA A 89 -0.83 -9.06 18.11
CA ALA A 89 -0.98 -8.72 19.52
C ALA A 89 -1.90 -7.51 19.68
N GLY A 90 -2.63 -7.46 20.81
CA GLY A 90 -3.70 -6.52 21.06
C GLY A 90 -3.30 -5.04 20.90
N PRO A 91 -4.25 -4.10 21.03
CA PRO A 91 -4.09 -2.69 20.63
C PRO A 91 -2.84 -1.96 21.18
N ASN A 92 -2.24 -2.47 22.27
CA ASN A 92 -1.08 -1.88 22.94
C ASN A 92 0.24 -2.61 22.66
N SER A 93 0.28 -3.55 21.70
CA SER A 93 1.51 -4.27 21.39
C SER A 93 2.49 -3.45 20.56
N THR A 94 3.77 -3.56 20.90
CA THR A 94 4.87 -2.99 20.11
C THR A 94 4.99 -3.59 18.71
N LYS A 95 4.50 -4.84 18.49
CA LYS A 95 4.48 -5.43 17.14
C LYS A 95 3.65 -4.57 16.17
N ALA A 96 2.51 -4.05 16.62
CA ALA A 96 1.66 -3.22 15.78
C ALA A 96 2.34 -1.90 15.34
N LEU A 97 3.20 -1.33 16.20
CA LEU A 97 4.01 -0.16 15.85
C LEU A 97 5.05 -0.51 14.76
N GLU A 98 5.74 -1.64 14.89
CA GLU A 98 6.70 -2.11 13.88
C GLU A 98 6.01 -2.38 12.53
N ASP A 99 4.84 -3.03 12.57
CA ASP A 99 4.03 -3.31 11.39
C ASP A 99 3.53 -2.01 10.73
N THR A 100 3.17 -0.99 11.52
CA THR A 100 2.83 0.35 11.00
C THR A 100 4.01 0.98 10.27
N LEU A 101 5.23 0.89 10.82
CA LEU A 101 6.43 1.44 10.17
C LEU A 101 6.79 0.68 8.90
N LYS A 102 6.65 -0.65 8.92
CA LYS A 102 6.84 -1.51 7.75
C LYS A 102 5.82 -1.15 6.66
N LEU A 103 4.55 -1.03 7.03
CA LEU A 103 3.45 -0.63 6.16
C LEU A 103 3.73 0.75 5.54
N ALA A 104 4.06 1.75 6.35
CA ALA A 104 4.35 3.11 5.89
C ALA A 104 5.52 3.16 4.89
N LYS A 105 6.60 2.40 5.15
CA LYS A 105 7.75 2.30 4.23
C LYS A 105 7.36 1.61 2.92
N THR A 106 6.53 0.58 2.96
CA THR A 106 6.01 -0.07 1.75
C THR A 106 5.13 0.89 0.96
N MET A 107 4.19 1.56 1.63
CA MET A 107 3.30 2.55 1.01
C MET A 107 4.08 3.69 0.35
N LYS A 108 5.19 4.14 0.96
CA LYS A 108 6.05 5.16 0.34
C LYS A 108 6.65 4.66 -0.96
N ASP A 109 7.21 3.46 -0.96
CA ASP A 109 7.84 2.89 -2.15
C ASP A 109 6.79 2.70 -3.27
N GLN A 110 5.57 2.27 -2.92
CA GLN A 110 4.43 2.16 -3.85
C GLN A 110 3.99 3.52 -4.40
N PHE A 111 3.84 4.51 -3.53
CA PHE A 111 3.48 5.87 -3.90
C PHE A 111 4.46 6.48 -4.89
N ASP A 112 5.77 6.33 -4.63
CA ASP A 112 6.82 6.80 -5.52
C ASP A 112 6.68 6.17 -6.89
N LYS A 113 6.39 4.86 -6.94
CA LYS A 113 6.21 4.16 -8.21
C LYS A 113 4.96 4.60 -8.98
N ILE A 114 3.86 4.88 -8.28
CA ILE A 114 2.66 5.47 -8.89
C ILE A 114 3.02 6.84 -9.48
N CYS A 115 3.70 7.69 -8.71
CA CYS A 115 4.11 9.01 -9.18
C CYS A 115 5.04 8.95 -10.39
N ASP A 116 6.02 8.06 -10.39
CA ASP A 116 6.93 7.87 -11.53
C ASP A 116 6.17 7.49 -12.79
N SER A 117 5.20 6.58 -12.66
CA SER A 117 4.40 6.09 -13.78
C SER A 117 3.45 7.16 -14.30
N SER A 118 2.79 7.91 -13.41
CA SER A 118 1.90 9.02 -13.78
C SER A 118 2.65 10.27 -14.28
N ALA A 119 3.86 10.54 -13.81
CA ALA A 119 4.66 11.69 -14.24
C ALA A 119 5.15 11.53 -15.68
N ILE A 120 5.49 10.31 -16.11
CA ILE A 120 5.79 10.01 -17.51
C ILE A 120 4.61 10.40 -18.41
N SER A 121 3.40 10.05 -18.01
CA SER A 121 2.20 10.40 -18.75
C SER A 121 1.94 11.91 -18.79
N ILE A 122 2.08 12.62 -17.66
CA ILE A 122 1.90 14.08 -17.59
C ILE A 122 2.95 14.82 -18.43
N ASP A 123 4.22 14.44 -18.34
CA ASP A 123 5.30 15.06 -19.13
C ASP A 123 5.10 14.83 -20.63
N ARG A 124 4.53 13.68 -21.05
CA ARG A 124 4.18 13.41 -22.45
C ARG A 124 2.97 14.21 -22.92
N ILE A 125 1.93 14.36 -22.10
CA ILE A 125 0.79 15.24 -22.40
C ILE A 125 1.27 16.68 -22.60
N LEU A 126 2.16 17.15 -21.73
CA LEU A 126 2.78 18.47 -21.82
C LEU A 126 3.65 18.62 -23.08
N ALA A 127 4.44 17.61 -23.43
CA ALA A 127 5.24 17.64 -24.65
C ALA A 127 4.40 17.65 -25.94
N ALA A 128 3.23 17.00 -25.93
CA ALA A 128 2.27 17.02 -27.04
C ALA A 128 1.44 18.32 -27.09
N SER A 129 1.27 18.99 -25.95
CA SER A 129 0.49 20.21 -25.80
C SER A 129 1.45 21.40 -25.70
N SER A 130 1.97 21.87 -26.82
CA SER A 130 2.96 22.97 -26.97
C SER A 130 2.53 24.35 -26.41
N SER A 131 1.48 24.41 -25.57
CA SER A 131 0.87 25.62 -25.03
C SER A 131 0.64 25.64 -23.52
N LEU A 132 0.96 24.57 -22.75
CA LEU A 132 0.81 24.60 -21.28
C LEU A 132 2.17 24.69 -20.57
N SER A 133 2.37 25.77 -19.81
CA SER A 133 3.46 25.92 -18.85
C SER A 133 3.39 24.85 -17.77
N SER A 134 4.53 24.21 -17.49
CA SER A 134 4.69 23.15 -16.47
C SER A 134 4.33 23.58 -15.03
N SER A 135 4.11 24.88 -14.80
CA SER A 135 3.73 25.47 -13.52
C SER A 135 2.22 25.43 -13.21
N ASP A 136 1.34 25.21 -14.20
CA ASP A 136 -0.11 25.37 -14.03
C ASP A 136 -0.88 24.04 -13.87
N LEU A 137 -0.19 22.90 -13.96
CA LEU A 137 -0.83 21.60 -13.74
C LEU A 137 -0.82 21.23 -12.26
N ASN A 138 -1.97 21.45 -11.63
CA ASN A 138 -2.32 20.79 -10.37
C ASN A 138 -2.16 19.28 -10.57
N ARG A 139 -1.08 18.71 -10.02
CA ARG A 139 -0.88 17.26 -10.03
C ARG A 139 -2.10 16.60 -9.38
N PRO A 140 -2.62 15.50 -9.97
CA PRO A 140 -3.71 14.78 -9.36
C PRO A 140 -3.34 14.38 -7.92
N PRO A 141 -4.30 14.39 -6.98
CA PRO A 141 -4.05 14.08 -5.58
C PRO A 141 -3.85 12.57 -5.40
N LEU A 142 -2.73 12.06 -5.92
CA LEU A 142 -2.35 10.67 -5.82
C LEU A 142 -2.25 10.27 -4.35
N THR A 143 -2.64 9.04 -4.04
CA THR A 143 -2.61 8.47 -2.68
C THR A 143 -2.26 6.98 -2.77
N THR A 144 -1.60 6.46 -1.74
CA THR A 144 -1.42 5.02 -1.52
C THR A 144 -2.11 4.60 -0.23
N PHE A 145 -2.64 3.39 -0.22
CA PHE A 145 -3.51 2.89 0.85
C PHE A 145 -2.81 1.83 1.71
N GLY A 146 -3.17 1.79 2.98
CA GLY A 146 -2.59 0.87 3.94
C GLY A 146 -3.65 0.33 4.87
N LEU A 147 -3.66 -0.96 5.11
CA LEU A 147 -4.50 -1.56 6.15
C LEU A 147 -3.63 -2.23 7.19
N LEU A 148 -3.88 -1.88 8.45
CA LEU A 148 -3.28 -2.55 9.58
C LEU A 148 -4.37 -3.28 10.33
N ILE A 149 -4.24 -4.59 10.41
CA ILE A 149 -5.14 -5.44 11.19
C ILE A 149 -4.42 -5.86 12.46
N ALA A 150 -5.01 -5.65 13.62
CA ALA A 150 -4.47 -6.06 14.91
C ALA A 150 -5.58 -6.78 15.71
N GLY A 151 -5.58 -8.12 15.65
CA GLY A 151 -6.65 -8.95 16.20
C GLY A 151 -8.01 -8.59 15.61
N GLY A 152 -8.93 -8.13 16.46
CA GLY A 152 -10.27 -7.67 16.06
C GLY A 152 -10.34 -6.23 15.53
N THR A 153 -9.22 -5.51 15.48
CA THR A 153 -9.20 -4.11 15.03
C THR A 153 -8.61 -3.99 13.63
N ILE A 154 -9.18 -3.12 12.80
CA ILE A 154 -8.64 -2.74 11.50
C ILE A 154 -8.50 -1.22 11.42
N SER A 155 -7.35 -0.74 10.97
CA SER A 155 -7.05 0.68 10.77
C SER A 155 -6.71 0.96 9.32
N PHE A 156 -7.27 2.04 8.78
CA PHE A 156 -7.02 2.49 7.41
C PHE A 156 -6.06 3.67 7.42
N TYR A 157 -4.95 3.50 6.72
CA TYR A 157 -3.94 4.50 6.49
C TYR A 157 -3.95 4.97 5.04
N THR A 158 -3.71 6.25 4.86
CA THR A 158 -3.38 6.86 3.57
C THR A 158 -2.00 7.48 3.64
N LEU A 159 -1.24 7.36 2.56
CA LEU A 159 -0.01 8.10 2.37
C LEU A 159 -0.20 9.08 1.22
N GLN A 160 0.01 10.36 1.51
CA GLN A 160 -0.08 11.44 0.53
C GLN A 160 1.20 12.27 0.54
N HIS A 161 1.54 12.81 -0.61
CA HIS A 161 2.65 13.76 -0.70
C HIS A 161 2.17 15.18 -0.41
N ARG A 162 2.85 15.86 0.52
CA ARG A 162 2.59 17.25 0.90
C ARG A 162 3.69 18.15 0.38
N ARG A 163 3.29 19.13 -0.43
CA ARG A 163 4.11 20.29 -0.86
C ARG A 163 5.47 19.92 -1.46
N GLY A 164 5.56 18.81 -2.19
CA GLY A 164 6.80 18.47 -2.90
C GLY A 164 7.94 17.91 -2.02
N ARG A 165 7.76 17.82 -0.68
CA ARG A 165 8.86 17.59 0.26
C ARG A 165 8.63 16.47 1.26
N PHE A 166 7.39 16.28 1.73
CA PHE A 166 7.11 15.36 2.84
C PHE A 166 6.01 14.37 2.46
N TYR A 167 6.10 13.17 3.00
CA TYR A 167 4.99 12.23 2.99
C TYR A 167 4.23 12.40 4.30
N GLN A 168 2.90 12.53 4.18
CA GLN A 168 2.01 12.49 5.33
C GLN A 168 1.34 11.12 5.35
N LEU A 169 1.71 10.32 6.35
CA LEU A 169 0.94 9.15 6.74
C LEU A 169 -0.20 9.62 7.63
N SER A 170 -1.43 9.22 7.34
CA SER A 170 -2.61 9.59 8.13
C SER A 170 -3.47 8.37 8.37
N CYS A 171 -3.85 8.13 9.63
CA CYS A 171 -4.90 7.18 9.96
C CYS A 171 -6.25 7.84 9.68
N GLN A 172 -6.98 7.32 8.69
CA GLN A 172 -8.30 7.81 8.29
C GLN A 172 -9.40 7.29 9.22
N GLY A 173 -9.14 6.18 9.91
CA GLY A 173 -10.05 5.64 10.90
C GLY A 173 -9.62 4.26 11.37
N THR A 174 -10.30 3.82 12.41
CA THR A 174 -10.12 2.51 13.02
C THR A 174 -11.49 1.92 13.33
N ALA A 175 -11.72 0.69 12.91
CA ALA A 175 -12.93 -0.07 13.22
C ALA A 175 -12.55 -1.30 14.06
N THR A 176 -13.37 -1.62 15.05
CA THR A 176 -13.10 -2.71 15.99
C THR A 176 -14.27 -3.66 16.03
N LEU A 177 -13.99 -4.95 15.87
CA LEU A 177 -14.95 -6.03 16.04
C LEU A 177 -15.28 -6.20 17.53
N PRO A 178 -16.54 -6.52 17.87
CA PRO A 178 -16.90 -6.83 19.25
C PRO A 178 -16.20 -8.11 19.70
N SER A 179 -15.65 -8.12 20.92
CA SER A 179 -15.02 -9.31 21.53
C SER A 179 -16.02 -10.44 21.79
N VAL A 180 -17.30 -10.11 21.90
CA VAL A 180 -18.39 -11.08 22.10
C VAL A 180 -19.51 -10.77 21.10
N TRP A 181 -19.81 -11.75 20.25
CA TRP A 181 -21.00 -11.72 19.42
C TRP A 181 -22.20 -12.24 20.22
N MET A 182 -23.13 -11.34 20.49
CA MET A 182 -24.50 -11.66 20.88
C MET A 182 -25.45 -11.22 19.77
N ALA A 183 -26.46 -12.02 19.45
CA ALA A 183 -27.42 -11.76 18.38
C ALA A 183 -28.30 -10.51 18.60
N ASN A 184 -28.18 -9.84 19.75
CA ASN A 184 -28.87 -8.59 20.01
C ASN A 184 -28.22 -7.41 19.24
N GLY A 185 -29.05 -6.51 18.72
CA GLY A 185 -28.69 -5.59 17.63
C GLY A 185 -27.52 -4.61 17.84
N ARG A 186 -26.90 -4.54 19.03
CA ARG A 186 -25.72 -3.69 19.27
C ARG A 186 -24.46 -4.24 18.57
N ASN A 187 -24.26 -5.55 18.54
CA ASN A 187 -23.11 -6.17 17.86
C ASN A 187 -23.26 -6.13 16.33
N THR A 188 -24.49 -6.25 15.83
CA THR A 188 -24.80 -6.08 14.41
C THR A 188 -24.35 -4.72 13.90
N LYS A 189 -24.59 -3.63 14.66
CA LYS A 189 -24.14 -2.29 14.28
C LYS A 189 -22.61 -2.17 14.17
N MET A 190 -21.86 -2.81 15.06
CA MET A 190 -20.39 -2.79 15.01
C MET A 190 -19.85 -3.56 13.80
N ILE A 191 -20.43 -4.73 13.50
CA ILE A 191 -20.08 -5.52 12.32
C ILE A 191 -20.39 -4.73 11.04
N LEU A 192 -21.58 -4.14 10.97
CA LEU A 192 -21.94 -3.26 9.85
C LEU A 192 -20.97 -2.09 9.72
N SER A 193 -20.53 -1.48 10.83
CA SER A 193 -19.52 -0.43 10.80
C SER A 193 -18.18 -0.90 10.24
N VAL A 194 -17.72 -2.11 10.59
CA VAL A 194 -16.49 -2.70 10.02
C VAL A 194 -16.67 -2.95 8.53
N LEU A 195 -17.79 -3.55 8.11
CA LEU A 195 -18.07 -3.80 6.69
C LEU A 195 -18.17 -2.49 5.89
N SER A 196 -18.86 -1.49 6.41
CA SER A 196 -18.92 -0.15 5.79
C SER A 196 -17.53 0.47 5.68
N PHE A 197 -16.68 0.32 6.69
CA PHE A 197 -15.30 0.80 6.67
C PHE A 197 -14.47 0.12 5.57
N LEU A 198 -14.58 -1.21 5.41
CA LEU A 198 -13.94 -1.96 4.34
C LEU A 198 -14.47 -1.58 2.94
N LEU A 199 -15.77 -1.33 2.82
CA LEU A 199 -16.38 -0.87 1.57
C LEU A 199 -15.91 0.55 1.18
N CYS A 200 -15.78 1.46 2.15
CA CYS A 200 -15.21 2.78 1.93
C CYS A 200 -13.76 2.68 1.44
N PHE A 201 -12.96 1.81 2.06
CA PHE A 201 -11.60 1.53 1.64
C PHE A 201 -11.55 1.03 0.18
N ARG A 202 -12.33 -0.01 -0.14
CA ARG A 202 -12.44 -0.57 -1.49
C ARG A 202 -12.78 0.49 -2.52
N ARG A 203 -13.80 1.31 -2.23
CA ARG A 203 -14.23 2.40 -3.12
C ARG A 203 -13.10 3.39 -3.41
N GLN A 204 -12.30 3.75 -2.41
CA GLN A 204 -11.15 4.64 -2.61
C GLN A 204 -10.04 3.99 -3.44
N ALA A 205 -9.75 2.71 -3.19
CA ALA A 205 -8.78 1.96 -3.99
C ALA A 205 -9.20 1.88 -5.47
N MET A 206 -10.48 1.61 -5.74
CA MET A 206 -11.03 1.60 -7.10
C MET A 206 -10.98 2.96 -7.78
N ALA A 207 -11.36 4.03 -7.07
CA ALA A 207 -11.30 5.38 -7.62
C ALA A 207 -9.85 5.77 -8.00
N MET A 208 -8.88 5.35 -7.19
CA MET A 208 -7.46 5.53 -7.49
C MET A 208 -7.00 4.67 -8.68
N ALA A 209 -7.46 3.42 -8.77
CA ALA A 209 -7.18 2.54 -9.90
C ALA A 209 -7.68 3.15 -11.21
N ALA A 210 -8.91 3.64 -11.24
CA ALA A 210 -9.49 4.33 -12.39
C ALA A 210 -8.68 5.59 -12.75
N MET A 211 -8.35 6.43 -11.77
CA MET A 211 -7.55 7.64 -12.00
C MET A 211 -6.18 7.32 -12.57
N ILE A 212 -5.51 6.27 -12.08
CA ILE A 212 -4.21 5.85 -12.61
C ILE A 212 -4.37 5.28 -14.02
N GLY A 213 -5.39 4.44 -14.25
CA GLY A 213 -5.74 3.91 -15.57
C GLY A 213 -5.88 5.03 -16.58
N ASP A 214 -6.70 6.03 -16.28
CA ASP A 214 -6.90 7.22 -17.12
C ASP A 214 -5.59 7.94 -17.41
N LEU A 215 -4.72 8.10 -16.40
CA LEU A 215 -3.41 8.76 -16.58
C LEU A 215 -2.49 7.95 -17.48
N THR A 216 -2.47 6.61 -17.36
CA THR A 216 -1.59 5.76 -18.16
C THR A 216 -2.12 5.41 -19.54
N ASP A 217 -3.44 5.44 -19.77
CA ASP A 217 -4.03 5.18 -21.09
C ASP A 217 -3.70 6.27 -22.10
N VAL A 218 -3.45 7.51 -21.62
CA VAL A 218 -2.94 8.59 -22.47
C VAL A 218 -1.55 8.25 -23.04
N ASP A 219 -0.78 7.40 -22.34
CA ASP A 219 0.56 6.99 -22.73
C ASP A 219 0.59 6.12 -24.01
N PHE A 220 -0.48 5.37 -24.28
CA PHE A 220 -0.60 4.53 -25.47
C PHE A 220 -1.06 5.29 -26.73
N ARG A 221 -1.60 6.51 -26.58
CA ARG A 221 -2.15 7.29 -27.69
C ARG A 221 -1.16 8.27 -28.31
N LEU A 222 -0.04 8.54 -27.65
CA LEU A 222 0.98 9.47 -28.11
C LEU A 222 2.21 8.71 -28.61
N PRO A 223 2.76 9.03 -29.80
CA PRO A 223 3.98 8.38 -30.29
C PRO A 223 5.14 8.68 -29.33
N PRO A 224 6.08 7.73 -29.14
CA PRO A 224 7.23 7.95 -28.28
C PRO A 224 8.04 9.15 -28.78
N PRO A 225 8.42 10.10 -27.90
CA PRO A 225 9.18 11.26 -28.32
C PRO A 225 10.56 10.79 -28.86
N PRO A 226 11.02 11.35 -29.99
CA PRO A 226 12.30 10.96 -30.57
C PRO A 226 13.45 11.35 -29.62
N GLY A 227 14.23 10.35 -29.20
CA GLY A 227 15.58 10.55 -28.67
C GLY A 227 15.73 10.97 -27.20
N THR A 228 14.69 10.95 -26.37
CA THR A 228 14.84 11.32 -24.95
C THR A 228 14.40 10.21 -23.99
N ALA A 229 15.35 9.69 -23.21
CA ALA A 229 15.05 8.97 -21.99
C ALA A 229 14.38 9.95 -21.00
N LEU A 230 13.06 10.09 -21.09
CA LEU A 230 12.25 10.91 -20.20
C LEU A 230 12.31 10.31 -18.79
N ARG A 231 13.28 10.76 -18.01
CA ARG A 231 13.29 10.60 -16.57
C ARG A 231 12.63 11.84 -16.01
N ALA A 232 11.35 11.75 -15.64
CA ALA A 232 10.65 12.84 -14.98
C ALA A 232 11.54 13.39 -13.86
N LYS A 233 11.86 14.69 -13.90
CA LYS A 233 12.61 15.35 -12.82
C LYS A 233 11.68 15.46 -11.62
N LEU A 234 11.63 14.39 -10.85
CA LEU A 234 10.96 14.38 -9.56
C LEU A 234 11.67 15.37 -8.63
N PRO A 235 10.94 16.04 -7.72
CA PRO A 235 11.57 16.78 -6.63
C PRO A 235 12.62 15.88 -5.95
N SER A 236 13.79 16.44 -5.66
CA SER A 236 15.02 15.74 -5.26
C SER A 236 14.94 14.90 -3.97
N THR A 237 13.77 14.76 -3.36
CA THR A 237 13.50 13.94 -2.18
C THR A 237 13.03 12.51 -2.49
N ILE A 238 12.70 12.18 -3.74
CA ILE A 238 12.12 10.86 -4.09
C ILE A 238 13.16 9.73 -4.03
N ILE A 239 14.44 10.03 -4.20
CA ILE A 239 15.51 9.04 -4.01
C ILE A 239 15.98 9.11 -2.55
N THR A 240 15.18 8.63 -1.61
CA THR A 240 15.75 8.32 -0.28
C THR A 240 16.63 7.08 -0.47
N PRO A 241 17.98 7.18 -0.36
CA PRO A 241 18.81 5.98 -0.33
C PRO A 241 18.31 5.06 0.80
N ALA A 242 18.45 3.75 0.61
CA ALA A 242 18.01 2.77 1.59
C ALA A 242 18.48 3.18 3.01
N SER A 243 17.51 3.30 3.93
CA SER A 243 17.78 3.67 5.31
C SER A 243 18.78 2.68 5.93
N SER A 244 19.89 3.25 6.39
CA SER A 244 21.05 2.68 7.10
C SER A 244 21.86 1.58 6.39
N PRO A 245 23.19 1.70 6.29
CA PRO A 245 24.06 0.54 6.15
C PRO A 245 23.71 -0.45 7.26
N ARG A 246 23.43 -1.72 6.93
CA ARG A 246 23.49 -2.76 7.96
C ARG A 246 24.92 -2.74 8.47
N LEU A 247 25.11 -2.30 9.72
CA LEU A 247 26.38 -2.49 10.42
C LEU A 247 26.66 -3.99 10.38
N ARG A 248 27.67 -4.41 9.61
CA ARG A 248 28.18 -5.77 9.70
C ARG A 248 28.78 -5.92 11.10
N PRO A 249 28.51 -7.03 11.81
CA PRO A 249 29.32 -7.36 12.97
C PRO A 249 30.77 -7.43 12.51
N THR A 250 31.63 -6.58 13.08
CA THR A 250 33.07 -6.74 12.96
C THR A 250 33.43 -8.07 13.59
N THR A 251 33.78 -9.04 12.76
CA THR A 251 34.48 -10.25 13.23
C THR A 251 35.83 -9.80 13.74
N THR A 252 35.94 -9.59 15.04
CA THR A 252 37.21 -9.43 15.73
C THR A 252 37.89 -10.80 15.68
N THR A 253 38.75 -11.00 14.69
CA THR A 253 39.70 -12.11 14.69
C THR A 253 40.73 -11.79 15.76
N THR A 254 40.60 -12.38 16.94
CA THR A 254 41.68 -12.44 17.92
C THR A 254 42.77 -13.34 17.35
N ALA A 255 43.96 -12.75 17.15
CA ALA A 255 45.20 -13.47 16.94
C ALA A 255 45.65 -14.16 18.24
#